data_AF-A0A0G1J996-F1
#
_entry.id   AF-A0A0G1J996-F1
#
_cell.length_a   1.000
_cell.length_b   1.000
_cell.length_c   1.000
_cell.angle_alpha   90.00
_cell.angle_beta   90.00
_cell.angle_gamma   90.00
#
_symmetry.space_group_name_H-M   'P 1'
#
loop_
_entity.id
_entity.type
_entity.pdbx_description
1 polymer ?
#
loop_
_entity_poly.entity_id
_entity_poly.type
_entity_poly.pdbx_seq_one_letter_code
_entity_poly.pdbx_strand_id
1 'polypeptide(L)'
;MVIRNSSGQASLVLVLLVGLVAMIVTLSSGTLSVSNVQIEETIHTADSAWYAAWAGVDELMYRLRSGQRFGDTYSVTLTLDNGATVSAQIIGDNTQRTVQSEGFIDGVTKRLEVKVASSSSKASFIFAAQSGEGGFELEGGTLVVGANNTSGNVYSNGSVLGVRASSGIAGSRILGSVWAVGTIGGLASPDTGGVYIQKDARAGSLTACLVNGNVRSPAPPTNCPYAGNYLSTNPPSPVEMASVDANYWKNKALAGGVWSGDCTVLETDGTDCTLGTGILGNRQILGNLSVPSGINLTIDGPIWVKGDI
;
A
#
# COMPACT_ATOMS: atom_id res chain seq x y z
N MET A 1 12.03 101.80 -39.16
CA MET A 1 12.65 100.57 -38.64
C MET A 1 11.72 100.00 -37.57
N VAL A 2 10.86 99.05 -37.94
CA VAL A 2 9.90 98.43 -37.01
C VAL A 2 10.61 97.27 -36.33
N ILE A 3 10.84 97.36 -35.02
CA ILE A 3 11.46 96.30 -34.23
C ILE A 3 10.40 95.21 -34.02
N ARG A 4 10.51 94.10 -34.77
CA ARG A 4 9.67 92.92 -34.62
C ARG A 4 10.01 92.21 -33.31
N ASN A 5 9.03 92.10 -32.41
CA ASN A 5 9.19 91.41 -31.13
C ASN A 5 9.11 89.89 -31.33
N SER A 6 10.27 89.21 -31.41
CA SER A 6 10.41 87.77 -31.63
C SER A 6 10.12 86.91 -30.38
N SER A 7 10.00 87.54 -29.21
CA SER A 7 9.80 86.87 -27.92
C SER A 7 8.44 86.17 -27.79
N GLY A 8 7.37 86.74 -28.36
CA GLY A 8 6.04 86.13 -28.36
C GLY A 8 5.90 84.94 -29.32
N GLN A 9 6.64 84.94 -30.44
CA GLN A 9 6.69 83.78 -31.35
C GLN A 9 7.48 82.63 -30.71
N ALA A 10 8.57 82.94 -29.99
CA ALA A 10 9.35 81.94 -29.26
C ALA A 10 8.55 81.26 -28.13
N SER A 11 7.73 82.02 -27.37
CA SER A 11 6.91 81.42 -26.31
C SER A 11 5.80 80.52 -26.86
N LEU A 12 5.22 80.88 -28.01
CA LEU A 12 4.15 80.10 -28.65
C LEU A 12 4.69 78.79 -29.21
N VAL A 13 5.87 78.81 -29.83
CA VAL A 13 6.58 77.59 -30.26
C VAL A 13 6.92 76.70 -29.07
N LEU A 14 7.41 77.27 -27.96
CA LEU A 14 7.75 76.51 -26.75
C LEU A 14 6.53 75.80 -26.15
N VAL A 15 5.40 76.50 -26.01
CA VAL A 15 4.16 75.92 -25.48
C VAL A 15 3.64 74.80 -26.38
N LEU A 16 3.72 74.97 -27.69
CA LEU A 16 3.30 73.96 -28.66
C LEU A 16 4.20 72.72 -28.59
N LEU A 17 5.51 72.90 -28.41
CA LEU A 17 6.48 71.81 -28.28
C LEU A 17 6.27 71.03 -26.97
N VAL A 18 6.06 71.73 -25.85
CA VAL A 18 5.74 71.11 -24.55
C VAL A 18 4.40 70.39 -24.61
N GLY A 19 3.39 70.97 -25.25
CA GLY A 19 2.08 70.33 -25.45
C GLY A 19 2.17 69.05 -26.28
N LEU A 20 3.02 69.03 -27.31
CA LEU A 20 3.23 67.87 -28.17
C LEU A 20 3.97 66.75 -27.42
N VAL A 21 4.97 67.09 -26.60
CA VAL A 21 5.66 66.13 -25.73
C VAL A 21 4.70 65.55 -24.69
N ALA A 22 3.87 66.38 -24.05
CA ALA A 22 2.88 65.91 -23.09
C ALA A 22 1.88 64.92 -23.71
N MET A 23 1.48 65.15 -24.96
CA MET A 23 0.57 64.28 -25.70
C MET A 23 1.21 62.94 -26.07
N ILE A 24 2.51 62.93 -26.43
CA ILE A 24 3.26 61.69 -26.69
C ILE A 24 3.36 60.85 -25.41
N VAL A 25 3.65 61.49 -24.27
CA VAL A 25 3.78 60.79 -22.99
C VAL A 25 2.45 60.15 -22.56
N THR A 26 1.33 60.86 -22.67
CA THR A 26 0.02 60.29 -22.31
C THR A 26 -0.40 59.11 -23.19
N LEU A 27 -0.15 59.19 -24.50
CA LEU A 27 -0.41 58.08 -25.42
C LEU A 27 0.47 56.86 -25.12
N SER A 28 1.74 57.07 -24.77
CA SER A 28 2.65 55.97 -24.41
C SER A 28 2.26 55.26 -23.10
N SER A 29 1.69 55.99 -22.13
CA SER A 29 1.16 55.39 -20.90
C SER A 29 -0.11 54.57 -21.14
N GLY A 30 -0.94 54.98 -22.11
CA GLY A 30 -2.19 54.28 -22.43
C GLY A 30 -2.00 52.88 -22.99
N THR A 31 -1.01 52.66 -23.87
CA THR A 31 -0.77 51.35 -24.49
C THR A 31 -0.18 50.34 -23.50
N LEU A 32 0.72 50.78 -22.61
CA LEU A 32 1.27 49.95 -21.53
C LEU A 32 0.17 49.51 -20.54
N SER A 33 -0.76 50.42 -20.20
CA SER A 33 -1.85 50.12 -19.27
C SER A 33 -2.80 49.04 -19.79
N VAL A 34 -3.16 49.08 -21.08
CA VAL A 34 -4.06 48.06 -21.67
C VAL A 34 -3.39 46.69 -21.72
N SER A 35 -2.11 46.63 -22.09
CA SER A 35 -1.38 45.36 -22.11
C SER A 35 -1.26 44.73 -20.71
N ASN A 36 -1.07 45.54 -19.66
CA ASN A 36 -0.96 45.04 -18.30
C ASN A 36 -2.29 44.46 -17.78
N VAL A 37 -3.43 45.08 -18.13
CA VAL A 37 -4.77 44.59 -17.74
C VAL A 37 -5.07 43.24 -18.40
N GLN A 38 -4.76 43.08 -19.68
CA GLN A 38 -4.97 41.80 -20.38
C GLN A 38 -4.09 40.67 -19.82
N ILE A 39 -2.86 41.00 -19.42
CA ILE A 39 -1.96 40.04 -18.75
C ILE A 39 -2.54 39.62 -17.40
N GLU A 40 -3.03 40.57 -16.61
CA GLU A 40 -3.61 40.29 -15.29
C GLU A 40 -4.90 39.44 -15.39
N GLU A 41 -5.77 39.74 -16.36
CA GLU A 41 -6.97 38.95 -16.64
C GLU A 41 -6.62 37.52 -17.09
N THR A 42 -5.58 37.38 -17.92
CA THR A 42 -5.08 36.07 -18.35
C THR A 42 -4.47 35.29 -17.16
N ILE A 43 -3.80 35.96 -16.22
CA ILE A 43 -3.27 35.34 -15.01
C ILE A 43 -4.44 34.86 -14.12
N HIS A 44 -5.44 35.70 -13.90
CA HIS A 44 -6.59 35.36 -13.05
C HIS A 44 -7.42 34.19 -13.62
N THR A 45 -7.66 34.19 -14.94
CA THR A 45 -8.33 33.07 -15.63
C THR A 45 -7.47 31.80 -15.60
N ALA A 46 -6.14 31.92 -15.76
CA ALA A 46 -5.23 30.79 -15.62
C ALA A 46 -5.19 30.19 -14.22
N ASP A 47 -5.24 31.01 -13.17
CA ASP A 47 -5.33 30.57 -11.79
C ASP A 47 -6.66 29.85 -11.53
N SER A 48 -7.76 30.41 -12.05
CA SER A 48 -9.08 29.78 -11.96
C SER A 48 -9.12 28.40 -12.63
N ALA A 49 -8.54 28.27 -13.83
CA ALA A 49 -8.38 26.98 -14.51
C ALA A 49 -7.50 26.00 -13.71
N TRP A 50 -6.47 26.50 -13.02
CA TRP A 50 -5.58 25.69 -12.18
C TRP A 50 -6.31 25.13 -10.95
N TYR A 51 -7.09 25.96 -10.25
CA TYR A 51 -7.92 25.50 -9.13
C TYR A 51 -9.00 24.51 -9.57
N ALA A 52 -9.59 24.71 -10.75
CA ALA A 52 -10.53 23.76 -11.34
C ALA A 52 -9.88 22.38 -11.59
N ALA A 53 -8.66 22.36 -12.15
CA ALA A 53 -7.91 21.11 -12.32
C ALA A 53 -7.58 20.43 -10.97
N TRP A 54 -7.27 21.21 -9.92
CA TRP A 54 -7.03 20.64 -8.58
C TRP A 54 -8.28 20.04 -7.95
N ALA A 55 -9.45 20.66 -8.13
CA ALA A 55 -10.71 20.13 -7.62
C ALA A 55 -11.01 18.73 -8.18
N GLY A 56 -10.70 18.48 -9.45
CA GLY A 56 -10.85 17.15 -10.06
C GLY A 56 -9.88 16.11 -9.51
N VAL A 57 -8.63 16.52 -9.22
CA VAL A 57 -7.66 15.67 -8.51
C VAL A 57 -8.19 15.32 -7.12
N ASP A 58 -8.60 16.29 -6.34
CA ASP A 58 -9.05 16.09 -4.95
C ASP A 58 -10.29 15.20 -4.87
N GLU A 59 -11.28 15.40 -5.74
CA GLU A 59 -12.48 14.56 -5.78
C GLU A 59 -12.16 13.08 -6.07
N LEU A 60 -11.32 12.83 -7.08
CA LEU A 60 -10.92 11.47 -7.42
C LEU A 60 -10.04 10.84 -6.34
N MET A 61 -9.13 11.62 -5.75
CA MET A 61 -8.30 11.17 -4.62
C MET A 61 -9.12 10.87 -3.38
N TYR A 62 -10.16 11.66 -3.08
CA TYR A 62 -11.07 11.42 -1.97
C TYR A 62 -11.82 10.10 -2.15
N ARG A 63 -12.39 9.86 -3.32
CA ARG A 63 -13.13 8.63 -3.63
C ARG A 63 -12.22 7.39 -3.66
N LEU A 64 -11.00 7.54 -4.16
CA LEU A 64 -9.98 6.50 -4.05
C LEU A 64 -9.69 6.14 -2.58
N ARG A 65 -9.50 7.15 -1.73
CA ARG A 65 -9.21 6.95 -0.31
C ARG A 65 -10.40 6.36 0.45
N SER A 66 -11.63 6.64 0.04
CA SER A 66 -12.85 6.08 0.65
C SER A 66 -13.17 4.64 0.19
N GLY A 67 -12.34 4.07 -0.70
CA GLY A 67 -12.48 2.67 -1.13
C GLY A 67 -13.51 2.46 -2.25
N GLN A 68 -13.89 3.53 -2.96
CA GLN A 68 -14.76 3.40 -4.13
C GLN A 68 -14.06 2.58 -5.21
N ARG A 69 -14.76 1.57 -5.75
CA ARG A 69 -14.21 0.69 -6.78
C ARG A 69 -14.41 1.34 -8.15
N PHE A 70 -13.30 1.56 -8.85
CA PHE A 70 -13.27 2.00 -10.23
C PHE A 70 -12.89 0.82 -11.13
N GLY A 71 -13.46 0.72 -12.33
CA GLY A 71 -12.93 -0.14 -13.39
C GLY A 71 -11.57 0.36 -13.87
N ASP A 72 -11.09 -0.09 -15.02
CA ASP A 72 -9.78 0.34 -15.55
C ASP A 72 -9.72 1.85 -15.86
N THR A 73 -10.89 2.42 -16.17
CA THR A 73 -11.08 3.85 -16.37
C THR A 73 -12.34 4.33 -15.65
N TYR A 74 -12.28 5.52 -15.05
CA TYR A 74 -13.46 6.24 -14.56
C TYR A 74 -13.29 7.74 -14.80
N SER A 75 -14.34 8.42 -15.25
CA SER A 75 -14.34 9.86 -15.50
C SER A 75 -15.40 10.59 -14.69
N VAL A 76 -15.10 11.83 -14.34
CA VAL A 76 -16.00 12.77 -13.67
C VAL A 76 -15.88 14.13 -14.32
N THR A 77 -17.02 14.78 -14.52
CA THR A 77 -17.09 16.17 -14.97
C THR A 77 -17.77 16.99 -13.89
N LEU A 78 -17.20 18.14 -13.55
CA LEU A 78 -17.75 19.08 -12.58
C LEU A 78 -17.84 20.47 -13.23
N THR A 79 -18.83 21.25 -12.80
CA THR A 79 -18.90 22.67 -13.11
C THR A 79 -18.88 23.42 -11.79
N LEU A 80 -17.96 24.35 -11.64
CA LEU A 80 -17.81 25.19 -10.45
C LEU A 80 -18.70 26.44 -10.57
N ASP A 81 -19.04 27.05 -9.43
CA ASP A 81 -19.92 28.23 -9.38
C ASP A 81 -19.35 29.44 -10.15
N ASN A 82 -18.03 29.51 -10.32
CA ASN A 82 -17.34 30.53 -11.12
C ASN A 82 -17.38 30.25 -12.63
N GLY A 83 -18.11 29.23 -13.09
CA GLY A 83 -18.24 28.87 -14.50
C GLY A 83 -17.10 27.99 -15.04
N ALA A 84 -16.06 27.72 -14.26
CA ALA A 84 -15.00 26.79 -14.65
C ALA A 84 -15.54 25.36 -14.76
N THR A 85 -15.09 24.62 -15.76
CA THR A 85 -15.39 23.20 -15.92
C THR A 85 -14.18 22.36 -15.60
N VAL A 86 -14.43 21.19 -15.02
CA VAL A 86 -13.43 20.18 -14.66
C VAL A 86 -13.75 18.92 -15.43
N SER A 87 -12.77 18.35 -16.11
CA SER A 87 -12.81 17.01 -16.67
C SER A 87 -11.69 16.20 -16.03
N ALA A 88 -12.04 15.24 -15.17
CA ALA A 88 -11.06 14.42 -14.49
C ALA A 88 -11.30 12.93 -14.77
N GLN A 89 -10.23 12.18 -14.89
CA GLN A 89 -10.27 10.75 -15.09
C GLN A 89 -9.20 10.06 -14.26
N ILE A 90 -9.51 8.84 -13.85
CA ILE A 90 -8.56 7.90 -13.29
C ILE A 90 -8.39 6.76 -14.28
N ILE A 91 -7.13 6.43 -14.58
CA ILE A 91 -6.75 5.35 -15.50
C ILE A 91 -5.72 4.45 -14.81
N GLY A 92 -5.71 3.17 -15.13
CA GLY A 92 -4.72 2.19 -14.68
C GLY A 92 -5.36 1.07 -13.87
N ASP A 93 -4.54 0.21 -13.29
CA ASP A 93 -4.98 -0.99 -12.57
C ASP A 93 -4.89 -0.82 -11.03
N ASN A 94 -5.19 -1.89 -10.29
CA ASN A 94 -5.16 -1.85 -8.82
C ASN A 94 -3.75 -1.66 -8.22
N THR A 95 -2.69 -1.75 -9.01
CA THR A 95 -1.31 -1.56 -8.59
C THR A 95 -0.81 -0.15 -8.86
N GLN A 96 -1.23 0.46 -9.97
CA GLN A 96 -0.85 1.82 -10.33
C GLN A 96 -2.04 2.56 -10.96
N ARG A 97 -2.49 3.61 -10.28
CA ARG A 97 -3.53 4.51 -10.79
C ARG A 97 -2.93 5.87 -11.09
N THR A 98 -3.36 6.44 -12.20
CA THR A 98 -3.00 7.81 -12.59
C THR A 98 -4.28 8.63 -12.67
N VAL A 99 -4.32 9.73 -11.92
CA VAL A 99 -5.39 10.72 -12.00
C VAL A 99 -4.94 11.82 -12.95
N GLN A 100 -5.73 12.07 -13.99
CA GLN A 100 -5.57 13.20 -14.90
C GLN A 100 -6.76 14.12 -14.71
N SER A 101 -6.50 15.42 -14.54
CA SER A 101 -7.56 16.41 -14.42
C SER A 101 -7.26 17.63 -15.29
N GLU A 102 -8.28 18.09 -15.99
CA GLU A 102 -8.27 19.26 -16.83
C GLU A 102 -9.28 20.27 -16.29
N GLY A 103 -8.82 21.48 -16.03
CA GLY A 103 -9.65 22.64 -15.70
C GLY A 103 -9.73 23.59 -16.89
N PHE A 104 -10.92 24.09 -17.19
CA PHE A 104 -11.18 24.99 -18.31
C PHE A 104 -12.06 26.17 -17.88
N ILE A 105 -11.64 27.39 -18.23
CA ILE A 105 -12.44 28.61 -18.10
C ILE A 105 -12.00 29.61 -19.18
N ASP A 106 -12.96 30.23 -19.85
CA ASP A 106 -12.74 31.32 -20.82
C ASP A 106 -11.62 31.09 -21.84
N GLY A 107 -11.52 29.86 -22.36
CA GLY A 107 -10.51 29.48 -23.37
C GLY A 107 -9.15 29.08 -22.80
N VAL A 108 -8.94 29.17 -21.49
CA VAL A 108 -7.72 28.74 -20.81
C VAL A 108 -7.90 27.34 -20.24
N THR A 109 -6.99 26.43 -20.61
CA THR A 109 -6.97 25.05 -20.14
C THR A 109 -5.72 24.80 -19.28
N LYS A 110 -5.89 24.17 -18.11
CA LYS A 110 -4.81 23.66 -17.26
C LYS A 110 -4.98 22.17 -17.05
N ARG A 111 -3.90 21.40 -17.21
CA ARG A 111 -3.89 19.95 -17.04
C ARG A 111 -2.93 19.54 -15.96
N LEU A 112 -3.41 18.71 -15.04
CA LEU A 112 -2.66 18.09 -13.96
C LEU A 112 -2.65 16.57 -14.15
N GLU A 113 -1.52 15.96 -13.84
CA GLU A 113 -1.38 14.52 -13.76
C GLU A 113 -0.77 14.17 -12.40
N VAL A 114 -1.45 13.30 -11.66
CA VAL A 114 -0.99 12.77 -10.38
C VAL A 114 -0.92 11.26 -10.49
N LYS A 115 0.29 10.72 -10.32
CA LYS A 115 0.49 9.28 -10.18
C LYS A 115 0.25 8.91 -8.73
N VAL A 116 -0.78 8.11 -8.49
CA VAL A 116 -1.08 7.61 -7.16
C VAL A 116 -0.03 6.55 -6.85
N ALA A 117 0.83 6.85 -5.88
CA ALA A 117 1.76 5.85 -5.37
C ALA A 117 0.96 4.65 -4.87
N SER A 118 1.39 3.45 -5.23
CA SER A 118 0.83 2.23 -4.67
C SER A 118 0.92 2.31 -3.14
N SER A 119 -0.22 2.29 -2.45
CA SER A 119 -0.22 2.02 -1.02
C SER A 119 -0.03 0.51 -0.83
N SER A 120 1.19 0.00 -1.08
CA SER A 120 1.49 -1.41 -0.94
C SER A 120 1.96 -1.71 0.49
N SER A 121 1.07 -2.32 1.28
CA SER A 121 1.42 -3.25 2.39
C SER A 121 0.25 -3.54 3.34
N LYS A 122 -1.00 -3.13 3.05
CA LYS A 122 -2.14 -3.70 3.79
C LYS A 122 -2.46 -5.11 3.27
N ALA A 123 -1.53 -6.04 3.46
CA ALA A 123 -1.90 -7.45 3.51
C ALA A 123 -2.78 -7.60 4.76
N SER A 124 -4.09 -7.70 4.55
CA SER A 124 -5.02 -8.02 5.63
C SER A 124 -5.02 -9.53 5.80
N PHE A 125 -4.49 -10.01 6.90
CA PHE A 125 -4.52 -11.43 7.24
C PHE A 125 -5.79 -11.69 8.06
N ILE A 126 -6.76 -12.37 7.44
CA ILE A 126 -8.03 -12.74 8.10
C ILE A 126 -7.82 -13.96 9.01
N PHE A 127 -6.76 -14.72 8.76
CA PHE A 127 -6.39 -15.93 9.48
C PHE A 127 -5.19 -15.66 10.40
N ALA A 128 -5.08 -16.42 11.49
CA ALA A 128 -3.90 -16.39 12.34
C ALA A 128 -2.65 -16.89 11.60
N ALA A 129 -2.84 -17.80 10.64
CA ALA A 129 -1.82 -18.18 9.68
C ALA A 129 -2.45 -18.43 8.31
N GLN A 130 -1.82 -17.93 7.24
CA GLN A 130 -2.23 -18.17 5.86
C GLN A 130 -1.04 -18.56 4.98
N SER A 131 -1.15 -19.65 4.21
CA SER A 131 -0.12 -20.07 3.25
C SER A 131 -0.66 -20.22 1.83
N GLY A 132 0.25 -20.07 0.86
CA GLY A 132 0.04 -20.52 -0.51
C GLY A 132 0.15 -22.04 -0.65
N GLU A 133 0.44 -22.51 -1.86
CA GLU A 133 0.42 -23.94 -2.24
C GLU A 133 1.41 -24.80 -1.45
N GLY A 134 2.49 -24.21 -0.92
CA GLY A 134 3.50 -24.92 -0.13
C GLY A 134 3.01 -25.45 1.22
N GLY A 135 1.89 -24.95 1.74
CA GLY A 135 1.33 -25.47 2.99
C GLY A 135 1.98 -24.95 4.28
N PHE A 136 1.72 -25.68 5.36
CA PHE A 136 2.32 -25.52 6.67
C PHE A 136 2.88 -26.85 7.16
N GLU A 137 4.07 -26.80 7.75
CA GLU A 137 4.67 -27.89 8.52
C GLU A 137 4.90 -27.39 9.94
N LEU A 138 4.21 -27.99 10.90
CA LEU A 138 4.20 -27.57 12.29
C LEU A 138 5.01 -28.57 13.12
N GLU A 139 6.20 -28.18 13.55
CA GLU A 139 7.10 -29.02 14.35
C GLU A 139 7.14 -28.59 15.83
N GLY A 140 7.87 -29.34 16.67
CA GLY A 140 8.36 -28.85 17.97
C GLY A 140 7.30 -28.47 19.01
N GLY A 141 6.05 -28.92 18.88
CA GLY A 141 4.99 -28.52 19.81
C GLY A 141 4.34 -27.17 19.50
N THR A 142 4.42 -26.72 18.24
CA THR A 142 3.89 -25.42 17.78
C THR A 142 2.44 -25.19 18.20
N LEU A 143 2.13 -24.00 18.75
CA LEU A 143 0.78 -23.57 19.10
C LEU A 143 0.36 -22.37 18.25
N VAL A 144 -0.71 -22.52 17.48
CA VAL A 144 -1.30 -21.43 16.70
C VAL A 144 -2.50 -20.83 17.44
N VAL A 145 -2.38 -19.54 17.77
CA VAL A 145 -3.40 -18.72 18.43
C VAL A 145 -3.69 -17.46 17.62
N GLY A 146 -4.87 -16.88 17.83
CA GLY A 146 -5.22 -15.56 17.34
C GLY A 146 -4.75 -14.46 18.30
N ALA A 147 -5.10 -13.21 17.98
CA ALA A 147 -4.79 -12.06 18.82
C ALA A 147 -5.30 -12.27 20.27
N ASN A 148 -4.51 -11.86 21.25
CA ASN A 148 -4.83 -11.99 22.68
C ASN A 148 -5.07 -13.44 23.13
N ASN A 149 -4.32 -14.40 22.60
CA ASN A 149 -4.44 -15.84 22.91
C ASN A 149 -5.84 -16.42 22.64
N THR A 150 -6.57 -15.83 21.69
CA THR A 150 -7.88 -16.34 21.26
C THR A 150 -7.73 -17.46 20.24
N SER A 151 -8.83 -18.11 19.85
CA SER A 151 -8.80 -19.12 18.78
C SER A 151 -8.38 -18.49 17.45
N GLY A 152 -7.21 -18.90 16.94
CA GLY A 152 -6.69 -18.49 15.64
C GLY A 152 -7.01 -19.50 14.56
N ASN A 153 -7.66 -19.05 13.49
CA ASN A 153 -7.97 -19.90 12.33
C ASN A 153 -6.76 -20.00 11.39
N VAL A 154 -6.65 -21.13 10.68
CA VAL A 154 -5.57 -21.37 9.69
C VAL A 154 -6.17 -21.66 8.32
N TYR A 155 -5.63 -21.02 7.30
CA TYR A 155 -6.00 -21.28 5.90
C TYR A 155 -4.75 -21.63 5.07
N SER A 156 -4.84 -22.65 4.23
CA SER A 156 -3.74 -23.06 3.38
C SER A 156 -4.24 -23.47 1.99
N ASN A 157 -3.60 -22.94 0.93
CA ASN A 157 -3.74 -23.49 -0.42
C ASN A 157 -3.03 -24.84 -0.60
N GLY A 158 -2.22 -25.26 0.39
CA GLY A 158 -1.52 -26.52 0.42
C GLY A 158 -2.02 -27.43 1.54
N SER A 159 -1.11 -28.26 2.04
CA SER A 159 -1.34 -29.15 3.18
C SER A 159 -1.04 -28.46 4.51
N VAL A 160 -1.64 -28.95 5.59
CA VAL A 160 -1.31 -28.57 6.97
C VAL A 160 -0.86 -29.82 7.71
N LEU A 161 0.44 -29.95 7.85
CA LEU A 161 1.10 -31.11 8.45
C LEU A 161 1.62 -30.72 9.84
N GLY A 162 1.58 -31.63 10.79
CA GLY A 162 2.12 -31.36 12.12
C GLY A 162 2.64 -32.59 12.81
N VAL A 163 2.78 -32.52 14.14
CA VAL A 163 3.11 -33.66 15.02
C VAL A 163 2.05 -33.81 16.10
N ARG A 164 1.48 -35.01 16.30
CA ARG A 164 0.35 -35.23 17.23
C ARG A 164 0.83 -35.56 18.63
N ALA A 165 0.29 -34.86 19.62
CA ALA A 165 0.23 -35.34 21.00
C ALA A 165 -0.91 -36.34 21.15
N SER A 166 -0.65 -37.56 21.63
CA SER A 166 -1.72 -38.48 22.04
C SER A 166 -2.49 -37.98 23.28
N SER A 167 -2.00 -36.98 24.01
CA SER A 167 -2.52 -36.59 25.35
C SER A 167 -2.55 -35.09 25.67
N GLY A 168 -2.59 -34.21 24.66
CA GLY A 168 -2.99 -32.81 24.87
C GLY A 168 -1.93 -31.82 25.38
N ILE A 169 -0.66 -32.21 25.54
CA ILE A 169 0.41 -31.29 26.01
C ILE A 169 1.69 -31.34 25.14
N ALA A 170 1.87 -32.33 24.25
CA ALA A 170 3.12 -32.48 23.47
C ALA A 170 2.87 -32.69 21.96
N GLY A 171 2.77 -31.63 21.17
CA GLY A 171 2.57 -31.70 19.71
C GLY A 171 1.98 -30.40 19.14
N SER A 172 1.78 -30.36 17.83
CA SER A 172 1.28 -29.20 17.09
C SER A 172 -0.22 -29.00 17.31
N ARG A 173 -0.60 -27.78 17.71
CA ARG A 173 -1.95 -27.43 18.15
C ARG A 173 -2.45 -26.16 17.46
N ILE A 174 -3.68 -26.20 16.98
CA ILE A 174 -4.39 -25.05 16.41
C ILE A 174 -5.68 -24.85 17.21
N LEU A 175 -5.83 -23.69 17.87
CA LEU A 175 -7.00 -23.41 18.72
C LEU A 175 -8.26 -23.01 17.92
N GLY A 176 -8.11 -22.64 16.65
CA GLY A 176 -9.20 -22.32 15.75
C GLY A 176 -9.56 -23.45 14.80
N SER A 177 -10.26 -23.08 13.73
CA SER A 177 -10.62 -23.97 12.63
C SER A 177 -9.56 -23.96 11.54
N VAL A 178 -9.46 -25.05 10.78
CA VAL A 178 -8.47 -25.21 9.71
C VAL A 178 -9.15 -25.46 8.38
N TRP A 179 -8.71 -24.74 7.36
CA TRP A 179 -9.05 -24.96 5.96
C TRP A 179 -7.79 -25.24 5.16
N ALA A 180 -7.69 -26.44 4.59
CA ALA A 180 -6.58 -26.82 3.73
C ALA A 180 -7.13 -27.26 2.37
N VAL A 181 -6.65 -26.69 1.26
CA VAL A 181 -7.00 -27.25 -0.06
C VAL A 181 -6.44 -28.66 -0.20
N GLY A 182 -5.21 -28.86 0.32
CA GLY A 182 -4.54 -30.15 0.37
C GLY A 182 -4.96 -31.02 1.56
N THR A 183 -3.97 -31.64 2.19
CA THR A 183 -4.17 -32.62 3.27
C THR A 183 -3.98 -31.98 4.64
N ILE A 184 -4.86 -32.29 5.59
CA ILE A 184 -4.55 -32.11 7.02
C ILE A 184 -4.03 -33.44 7.53
N GLY A 185 -2.79 -33.48 8.05
CA GLY A 185 -2.29 -34.72 8.64
C GLY A 185 -0.92 -34.71 9.24
N GLY A 186 -0.27 -35.89 9.22
CA GLY A 186 1.01 -36.14 9.85
C GLY A 186 2.19 -35.67 9.03
N LEU A 187 3.16 -35.02 9.69
CA LEU A 187 4.39 -34.57 9.06
C LEU A 187 5.33 -35.74 8.75
N ALA A 188 5.49 -36.67 9.70
CA ALA A 188 6.42 -37.79 9.55
C ALA A 188 5.83 -38.98 8.76
N SER A 189 4.52 -39.15 8.79
CA SER A 189 3.83 -40.27 8.12
C SER A 189 2.33 -40.00 8.01
N PRO A 190 1.65 -40.51 6.96
CA PRO A 190 0.19 -40.40 6.83
C PRO A 190 -0.59 -41.10 7.96
N ASP A 191 0.04 -42.00 8.73
CA ASP A 191 -0.62 -42.77 9.78
C ASP A 191 -0.27 -42.33 11.20
N THR A 192 0.72 -41.46 11.39
CA THR A 192 1.15 -41.03 12.72
C THR A 192 1.48 -39.55 12.76
N GLY A 193 1.19 -38.95 13.92
CA GLY A 193 1.69 -37.63 14.24
C GLY A 193 1.03 -36.48 13.47
N GLY A 194 -0.29 -36.37 13.33
CA GLY A 194 -0.93 -35.17 12.74
C GLY A 194 -1.20 -33.98 13.67
N VAL A 195 -1.95 -33.00 13.19
CA VAL A 195 -2.25 -31.78 13.96
C VAL A 195 -3.44 -31.99 14.91
N TYR A 196 -3.39 -31.39 16.10
CA TYR A 196 -4.57 -31.23 16.96
C TYR A 196 -5.31 -29.92 16.65
N ILE A 197 -6.58 -30.03 16.27
CA ILE A 197 -7.46 -28.91 15.88
C ILE A 197 -8.61 -28.83 16.87
N GLN A 198 -8.72 -27.70 17.57
CA GLN A 198 -9.73 -27.55 18.63
C GLN A 198 -11.15 -27.30 18.08
N LYS A 199 -11.28 -26.76 16.87
CA LYS A 199 -12.59 -26.50 16.24
C LYS A 199 -12.78 -27.38 15.01
N ASP A 200 -13.34 -26.81 13.94
CA ASP A 200 -13.68 -27.56 12.74
C ASP A 200 -12.47 -27.70 11.79
N ALA A 201 -12.47 -28.76 11.00
CA ALA A 201 -11.47 -28.99 9.97
C ALA A 201 -12.15 -29.23 8.62
N ARG A 202 -11.67 -28.55 7.57
CA ARG A 202 -12.09 -28.78 6.20
C ARG A 202 -10.87 -28.96 5.31
N ALA A 203 -10.78 -30.10 4.63
CA ALA A 203 -9.62 -30.42 3.80
C ALA A 203 -9.95 -31.22 2.55
N GLY A 204 -9.00 -31.27 1.62
CA GLY A 204 -9.02 -32.21 0.50
C GLY A 204 -8.87 -33.66 0.97
N SER A 205 -8.07 -33.89 2.01
CA SER A 205 -8.05 -35.15 2.76
C SER A 205 -7.68 -34.92 4.22
N LEU A 206 -8.15 -35.80 5.12
CA LEU A 206 -7.80 -35.78 6.55
C LEU A 206 -7.20 -37.12 6.94
N THR A 207 -5.94 -37.10 7.40
CA THR A 207 -5.19 -38.28 7.83
C THR A 207 -4.47 -38.00 9.14
N ALA A 208 -4.30 -38.98 10.04
CA ALA A 208 -3.49 -38.88 11.27
C ALA A 208 -3.73 -37.68 12.22
N CYS A 209 -4.82 -36.91 12.10
CA CYS A 209 -5.10 -35.71 12.91
C CYS A 209 -5.96 -36.00 14.16
N LEU A 210 -6.30 -34.96 14.93
CA LEU A 210 -7.32 -35.01 15.99
C LEU A 210 -8.15 -33.73 15.94
N VAL A 211 -9.47 -33.84 15.79
CA VAL A 211 -10.36 -32.68 15.58
C VAL A 211 -11.48 -32.65 16.62
N ASN A 212 -11.59 -31.61 17.44
CA ASN A 212 -12.66 -31.51 18.43
C ASN A 212 -13.99 -30.98 17.87
N GLY A 213 -14.00 -30.49 16.62
CA GLY A 213 -15.20 -30.04 15.93
C GLY A 213 -15.64 -30.99 14.81
N ASN A 214 -16.33 -30.40 13.84
CA ASN A 214 -16.81 -31.09 12.65
C ASN A 214 -15.68 -31.25 11.62
N VAL A 215 -15.77 -32.31 10.84
CA VAL A 215 -14.83 -32.60 9.75
C VAL A 215 -15.55 -32.60 8.41
N ARG A 216 -14.92 -31.97 7.41
CA ARG A 216 -15.46 -31.82 6.07
C ARG A 216 -14.41 -32.19 5.02
N SER A 217 -14.68 -33.21 4.22
CA SER A 217 -13.78 -33.68 3.16
C SER A 217 -14.52 -34.52 2.13
N PRO A 218 -13.96 -34.76 0.93
CA PRO A 218 -14.60 -35.62 -0.07
C PRO A 218 -14.78 -37.07 0.40
N ALA A 219 -13.81 -37.58 1.15
CA ALA A 219 -13.81 -38.93 1.72
C ALA A 219 -13.71 -38.91 3.26
N PRO A 220 -14.18 -39.96 3.96
CA PRO A 220 -14.06 -40.06 5.41
C PRO A 220 -12.60 -39.95 5.90
N PRO A 221 -12.34 -39.28 7.04
CA PRO A 221 -11.01 -39.19 7.61
C PRO A 221 -10.41 -40.55 7.96
N THR A 222 -9.10 -40.72 7.75
CA THR A 222 -8.36 -41.95 8.11
C THR A 222 -7.44 -41.68 9.30
N ASN A 223 -7.49 -42.49 10.36
CA ASN A 223 -6.66 -42.28 11.57
C ASN A 223 -6.76 -40.86 12.17
N CYS A 224 -7.87 -40.16 11.90
CA CYS A 224 -8.13 -38.81 12.38
C CYS A 224 -9.44 -38.78 13.17
N PRO A 225 -9.40 -39.10 14.48
CA PRO A 225 -10.57 -39.04 15.33
C PRO A 225 -11.14 -37.63 15.37
N TYR A 226 -12.46 -37.54 15.38
CA TYR A 226 -13.17 -36.27 15.50
C TYR A 226 -14.36 -36.38 16.46
N ALA A 227 -14.68 -35.29 17.16
CA ALA A 227 -15.78 -35.27 18.13
C ALA A 227 -17.13 -34.82 17.53
N GLY A 228 -17.10 -34.03 16.45
CA GLY A 228 -18.29 -33.54 15.77
C GLY A 228 -18.82 -34.50 14.69
N ASN A 229 -19.48 -33.95 13.68
CA ASN A 229 -19.99 -34.72 12.55
C ASN A 229 -19.01 -34.74 11.37
N TYR A 230 -19.06 -35.81 10.59
CA TYR A 230 -18.47 -35.86 9.26
C TYR A 230 -19.50 -35.46 8.20
N LEU A 231 -19.09 -34.55 7.31
CA LEU A 231 -19.86 -34.22 6.11
C LEU A 231 -18.99 -34.38 4.87
N SER A 232 -19.49 -35.14 3.89
CA SER A 232 -18.84 -35.23 2.59
C SER A 232 -19.03 -33.92 1.83
N THR A 233 -17.93 -33.21 1.54
CA THR A 233 -17.94 -31.94 0.81
C THR A 233 -16.73 -31.82 -0.08
N ASN A 234 -16.84 -31.03 -1.16
CA ASN A 234 -15.66 -30.65 -1.94
C ASN A 234 -14.62 -29.92 -1.08
N PRO A 235 -13.31 -30.04 -1.42
CA PRO A 235 -12.25 -29.33 -0.73
C PRO A 235 -12.48 -27.81 -0.73
N PRO A 236 -11.84 -27.05 0.18
CA PRO A 236 -11.76 -25.61 0.02
C PRO A 236 -11.20 -25.25 -1.36
N SER A 237 -11.72 -24.19 -1.99
CA SER A 237 -11.09 -23.62 -3.18
C SER A 237 -9.85 -22.83 -2.77
N PRO A 238 -8.76 -22.84 -3.57
CA PRO A 238 -7.61 -21.97 -3.35
C PRO A 238 -8.02 -20.49 -3.31
N VAL A 239 -7.40 -19.74 -2.41
CA VAL A 239 -7.54 -18.29 -2.31
C VAL A 239 -6.31 -17.64 -2.91
N GLU A 240 -6.51 -16.65 -3.77
CA GLU A 240 -5.39 -15.82 -4.22
C GLU A 240 -4.73 -15.15 -3.02
N MET A 241 -3.45 -15.47 -2.81
CA MET A 241 -2.67 -14.85 -1.74
C MET A 241 -2.47 -13.37 -2.09
N ALA A 242 -2.64 -12.49 -1.11
CA ALA A 242 -2.32 -11.08 -1.29
C ALA A 242 -0.87 -10.98 -1.78
N SER A 243 -0.66 -10.32 -2.91
CA SER A 243 0.69 -10.09 -3.41
C SER A 243 1.41 -9.16 -2.43
N VAL A 244 2.44 -9.71 -1.78
CA VAL A 244 3.35 -8.92 -0.96
C VAL A 244 4.34 -8.27 -1.92
N ASP A 245 4.39 -6.94 -1.94
CA ASP A 245 5.40 -6.20 -2.68
C ASP A 245 6.77 -6.41 -2.01
N ALA A 246 7.46 -7.47 -2.44
CA ALA A 246 8.75 -7.84 -1.89
C ALA A 246 9.79 -6.73 -2.07
N ASN A 247 9.70 -5.94 -3.14
CA ASN A 247 10.63 -4.84 -3.39
C ASN A 247 10.40 -3.70 -2.41
N TYR A 248 9.13 -3.37 -2.11
CA TYR A 248 8.80 -2.42 -1.05
C TYR A 248 9.42 -2.82 0.29
N TRP A 249 9.23 -4.07 0.73
CA TRP A 249 9.77 -4.52 2.02
C TRP A 249 11.29 -4.60 2.04
N LYS A 250 11.93 -5.04 0.94
CA LYS A 250 13.39 -4.98 0.78
C LYS A 250 13.91 -3.55 0.89
N ASN A 251 13.25 -2.59 0.26
CA ASN A 251 13.60 -1.17 0.34
C ASN A 251 13.40 -0.60 1.75
N LYS A 252 12.35 -1.02 2.47
CA LYS A 252 12.13 -0.62 3.88
C LYS A 252 13.18 -1.18 4.82
N ALA A 253 13.58 -2.44 4.63
CA ALA A 253 14.68 -3.05 5.37
C ALA A 253 16.01 -2.31 5.12
N LEU A 254 16.32 -2.03 3.84
CA LEU A 254 17.51 -1.26 3.43
C LEU A 254 17.55 0.14 4.06
N ALA A 255 16.41 0.79 4.26
CA ALA A 255 16.35 2.13 4.87
C ALA A 255 16.87 2.17 6.32
N GLY A 256 16.89 1.04 7.03
CA GLY A 256 17.48 0.94 8.37
C GLY A 256 18.94 0.47 8.39
N GLY A 257 19.58 0.40 7.22
CA GLY A 257 20.99 0.07 7.05
C GLY A 257 21.25 -1.38 6.65
N VAL A 258 22.53 -1.64 6.36
CA VAL A 258 23.05 -2.95 5.94
C VAL A 258 23.99 -3.48 7.02
N TRP A 259 23.70 -4.67 7.53
CA TRP A 259 24.61 -5.46 8.35
C TRP A 259 25.45 -6.36 7.45
N SER A 260 26.77 -6.25 7.57
CA SER A 260 27.71 -7.06 6.79
C SER A 260 28.10 -8.30 7.59
N GLY A 261 27.97 -9.48 6.97
CA GLY A 261 28.22 -10.77 7.60
C GLY A 261 27.01 -11.36 8.33
N ASP A 262 27.29 -12.40 9.10
CA ASP A 262 26.29 -13.08 9.92
C ASP A 262 25.87 -12.21 11.11
N CYS A 263 24.60 -12.30 11.48
CA CYS A 263 24.07 -11.70 12.68
C CYS A 263 23.72 -12.78 13.71
N THR A 264 24.33 -12.74 14.88
CA THR A 264 23.92 -13.58 16.01
C THR A 264 23.43 -12.70 17.15
N VAL A 265 22.16 -12.82 17.50
CA VAL A 265 21.49 -11.91 18.42
C VAL A 265 22.08 -12.03 19.84
N LEU A 266 22.47 -10.88 20.42
CA LEU A 266 23.03 -10.74 21.78
C LEU A 266 24.36 -11.48 22.03
N GLU A 267 25.12 -11.78 20.98
CA GLU A 267 26.49 -12.29 21.11
C GLU A 267 27.52 -11.18 21.36
N THR A 268 28.62 -11.54 22.04
CA THR A 268 29.68 -10.59 22.40
C THR A 268 30.85 -10.58 21.42
N ASP A 269 30.80 -11.40 20.38
CA ASP A 269 31.85 -11.60 19.38
C ASP A 269 31.85 -10.57 18.24
N GLY A 270 30.96 -9.57 18.31
CA GLY A 270 30.79 -8.54 17.29
C GLY A 270 29.83 -8.93 16.17
N THR A 271 29.18 -10.10 16.23
CA THR A 271 28.13 -10.51 15.27
C THR A 271 26.74 -10.01 15.69
N ASP A 272 26.59 -9.35 16.84
CA ASP A 272 25.28 -8.88 17.32
C ASP A 272 24.76 -7.65 16.56
N CYS A 273 23.88 -7.90 15.60
CA CYS A 273 23.22 -6.84 14.84
C CYS A 273 22.13 -6.06 15.61
N THR A 274 21.83 -6.46 16.86
CA THR A 274 20.92 -5.73 17.78
C THR A 274 21.65 -4.75 18.70
N LEU A 275 22.99 -4.74 18.69
CA LEU A 275 23.83 -3.85 19.49
C LEU A 275 23.53 -3.95 21.00
N GLY A 276 23.31 -5.17 21.50
CA GLY A 276 23.04 -5.48 22.90
C GLY A 276 21.60 -5.23 23.35
N THR A 277 20.73 -4.76 22.46
CA THR A 277 19.34 -4.40 22.83
C THR A 277 18.36 -5.57 22.70
N GLY A 278 18.69 -6.60 21.89
CA GLY A 278 17.74 -7.65 21.52
C GLY A 278 16.59 -7.14 20.64
N ILE A 279 16.67 -5.90 20.15
CA ILE A 279 15.69 -5.28 19.26
C ILE A 279 16.31 -5.14 17.88
N LEU A 280 15.65 -5.69 16.87
CA LEU A 280 16.03 -5.58 15.48
C LEU A 280 14.94 -4.82 14.72
N GLY A 281 15.21 -3.55 14.43
CA GLY A 281 14.37 -2.72 13.58
C GLY A 281 14.64 -2.99 12.09
N ASN A 282 14.30 -2.02 11.24
CA ASN A 282 14.56 -2.13 9.80
C ASN A 282 16.04 -2.48 9.53
N ARG A 283 16.31 -3.57 8.82
CA ARG A 283 17.69 -3.97 8.48
C ARG A 283 17.78 -4.94 7.33
N GLN A 284 18.77 -4.74 6.45
CA GLN A 284 19.26 -5.82 5.59
C GLN A 284 20.42 -6.56 6.27
N ILE A 285 20.42 -7.88 6.24
CA ILE A 285 21.52 -8.74 6.70
C ILE A 285 22.07 -9.49 5.49
N LEU A 286 23.37 -9.32 5.21
CA LEU A 286 24.02 -9.96 4.05
C LEU A 286 24.41 -11.42 4.29
N GLY A 287 24.54 -11.84 5.55
CA GLY A 287 24.77 -13.24 5.96
C GLY A 287 23.53 -13.89 6.55
N ASN A 288 23.76 -14.83 7.47
CA ASN A 288 22.74 -15.54 8.21
C ASN A 288 22.22 -14.70 9.39
N LEU A 289 21.00 -14.97 9.86
CA LEU A 289 20.47 -14.47 11.12
C LEU A 289 20.34 -15.66 12.07
N SER A 290 20.96 -15.61 13.24
CA SER A 290 20.84 -16.66 14.25
C SER A 290 20.31 -16.09 15.55
N VAL A 291 19.29 -16.73 16.12
CA VAL A 291 18.73 -16.41 17.43
C VAL A 291 19.02 -17.59 18.37
N PRO A 292 20.00 -17.46 19.28
CA PRO A 292 20.34 -18.54 20.21
C PRO A 292 19.16 -18.96 21.10
N SER A 293 19.18 -20.21 21.55
CA SER A 293 18.14 -20.73 22.43
C SER A 293 18.07 -19.94 23.75
N GLY A 294 16.85 -19.61 24.18
CA GLY A 294 16.61 -18.84 25.41
C GLY A 294 16.74 -17.33 25.25
N ILE A 295 17.03 -16.82 24.05
CA ILE A 295 17.09 -15.39 23.75
C ILE A 295 15.74 -14.90 23.20
N ASN A 296 15.29 -13.74 23.70
CA ASN A 296 14.14 -13.03 23.15
C ASN A 296 14.62 -11.98 22.15
N LEU A 297 14.32 -12.20 20.87
CA LEU A 297 14.46 -11.18 19.83
C LEU A 297 13.13 -10.44 19.64
N THR A 298 13.18 -9.11 19.68
CA THR A 298 12.06 -8.25 19.32
C THR A 298 12.28 -7.68 17.92
N ILE A 299 11.33 -7.89 17.02
CA ILE A 299 11.37 -7.34 15.66
C ILE A 299 10.47 -6.09 15.62
N ASP A 300 11.08 -4.93 15.40
CA ASP A 300 10.40 -3.61 15.38
C ASP A 300 10.40 -2.98 13.96
N GLY A 301 10.59 -3.80 12.94
CA GLY A 301 10.62 -3.33 11.56
C GLY A 301 10.93 -4.42 10.53
N PRO A 302 10.85 -4.12 9.22
CA PRO A 302 11.15 -5.09 8.18
C PRO A 302 12.61 -5.51 8.18
N ILE A 303 12.85 -6.81 8.26
CA ILE A 303 14.19 -7.40 8.15
C ILE A 303 14.28 -8.17 6.83
N TRP A 304 15.39 -8.00 6.13
CA TRP A 304 15.71 -8.79 4.93
C TRP A 304 17.03 -9.52 5.13
N VAL A 305 16.95 -10.83 5.35
CA VAL A 305 18.10 -11.74 5.44
C VAL A 305 18.37 -12.34 4.06
N LYS A 306 19.64 -12.35 3.63
CA LYS A 306 20.06 -13.00 2.38
C LYS A 306 20.50 -14.45 2.57
N GLY A 307 21.05 -14.78 3.74
CA GLY A 307 21.37 -16.14 4.14
C GLY A 307 20.22 -16.84 4.84
N ASP A 308 20.56 -17.80 5.70
CA ASP A 308 19.63 -18.61 6.47
C ASP A 308 19.19 -17.90 7.76
N ILE A 309 18.07 -18.36 8.34
CA ILE A 309 17.51 -17.89 9.62
C ILE A 309 17.39 -19.08 10.58
#